data_AF-A0A381QFR4-F1
#
_entry.id   AF-A0A381QFR4-F1
#
_cell.length_a   1.000
_cell.length_b   1.000
_cell.length_c   1.000
_cell.angle_alpha   90.00
_cell.angle_beta   90.00
_cell.angle_gamma   90.00
#
_symmetry.space_group_name_H-M   'P 1'
#
loop_
_entity.id
_entity.type
_entity.pdbx_description
1 polymer ?
#
loop_
_entity_poly.entity_id
_entity_poly.type
_entity_poly.pdbx_seq_one_letter_code
_entity_poly.pdbx_strand_id
1 'polypeptide(L)' 'MSKRARQINQERYEEKVINETDDISEFDVLDELPQVNPEDYEEKEKVTTEALDQFLSGDVQWRDLEGDDS' A
#
# COMPACT_ATOMS: atom_id res chain seq x y z
N MET A 1 5.33 -14.82 1.43
CA MET A 1 5.76 -13.81 0.43
C MET A 1 4.61 -13.08 -0.24
N SER A 2 3.84 -13.71 -1.13
CA SER A 2 2.75 -13.04 -1.89
C SER A 2 1.72 -12.31 -1.01
N LYS A 3 1.38 -12.88 0.15
CA LYS A 3 0.49 -12.25 1.14
C LYS A 3 1.02 -10.90 1.64
N ARG A 4 2.31 -10.80 1.97
CA ARG A 4 2.91 -9.54 2.47
C ARG A 4 3.00 -8.49 1.37
N ALA A 5 3.39 -8.88 0.16
CA ALA A 5 3.40 -7.97 -0.99
C ALA A 5 2.00 -7.37 -1.27
N ARG A 6 0.94 -8.19 -1.11
CA ARG A 6 -0.45 -7.73 -1.24
C ARG A 6 -0.86 -6.79 -0.10
N GLN A 7 -0.44 -7.07 1.14
CA GLN A 7 -0.66 -6.19 2.28
C GLN A 7 0.00 -4.82 2.09
N ILE A 8 1.29 -4.79 1.70
CA ILE A 8 2.01 -3.54 1.41
C ILE A 8 1.30 -2.74 0.31
N ASN A 9 0.79 -3.40 -0.74
CA ASN A 9 0.05 -2.71 -1.79
C ASN A 9 -1.26 -2.10 -1.28
N GLN A 10 -1.97 -2.81 -0.39
CA GLN A 10 -3.20 -2.33 0.22
C GLN A 10 -2.93 -1.16 1.17
N GLU A 11 -1.90 -1.24 2.01
CA GLU A 11 -1.44 -0.15 2.89
C GLU A 11 -1.15 1.13 2.07
N ARG A 12 -0.42 1.00 0.94
CA ARG A 12 -0.14 2.13 0.03
C ARG A 12 -1.40 2.73 -0.62
N TYR A 13 -2.40 1.89 -0.93
CA TYR A 13 -3.66 2.35 -1.51
C TYR A 13 -4.48 3.12 -0.48
N GLU A 14 -4.56 2.61 0.74
CA GLU A 14 -5.28 3.26 1.84
C GLU A 14 -4.67 4.63 2.18
N GLU A 15 -3.34 4.71 2.27
CA GLU A 15 -2.62 5.98 2.47
C GLU A 15 -2.95 7.00 1.36
N LYS A 16 -2.96 6.54 0.09
CA LYS A 16 -3.31 7.39 -1.04
C LYS A 16 -4.74 7.91 -0.95
N VAL A 17 -5.69 7.04 -0.65
CA VAL A 17 -7.12 7.42 -0.52
C VAL A 17 -7.33 8.38 0.64
N ILE A 18 -6.66 8.20 1.78
CA ILE A 18 -6.76 9.11 2.92
C ILE A 18 -6.25 10.50 2.54
N ASN A 19 -5.06 10.59 1.94
CA ASN A 19 -4.48 11.86 1.51
C ASN A 19 -5.39 12.58 0.49
N GLU A 20 -5.91 11.85 -0.51
CA GLU A 20 -6.87 12.42 -1.47
C GLU A 20 -8.17 12.87 -0.78
N THR A 21 -8.68 12.11 0.20
CA THR A 21 -9.92 12.44 0.90
C THR A 21 -9.78 13.67 1.79
N ASP A 22 -8.63 13.85 2.45
CA ASP A 22 -8.34 15.05 3.23
C ASP A 22 -8.36 16.30 2.33
N ASP A 23 -7.83 16.21 1.11
CA ASP A 23 -7.87 17.28 0.10
C ASP A 23 -9.28 17.54 -0.47
N ILE A 24 -10.13 16.51 -0.61
CA ILE A 24 -11.48 16.60 -1.21
C ILE A 24 -12.52 17.17 -0.23
N SER A 25 -12.26 17.16 1.08
CA SER A 25 -13.21 17.63 2.11
C SER A 25 -13.63 19.10 2.00
N GLU A 26 -12.95 19.90 1.17
CA GLU A 26 -13.19 21.33 0.96
C GLU A 26 -13.95 21.71 -0.33
N PHE A 27 -14.22 20.80 -1.28
CA PHE A 27 -14.77 21.17 -2.60
C PHE A 27 -16.11 20.52 -2.98
N ASP A 28 -16.92 21.35 -3.65
CA ASP A 28 -18.30 21.20 -4.12
C ASP A 28 -18.54 19.95 -5.00
N VAL A 29 -19.81 19.56 -5.16
CA VAL A 29 -20.39 18.27 -5.63
C VAL A 29 -20.00 17.84 -7.07
N LEU A 30 -19.03 18.49 -7.70
CA LEU A 30 -18.48 18.15 -9.01
C LEU A 30 -17.00 17.74 -8.86
N ASP A 31 -16.74 16.44 -8.69
CA ASP A 31 -15.38 15.89 -8.68
C ASP A 31 -14.72 16.12 -10.05
N GLU A 32 -13.91 17.16 -10.18
CA GLU A 32 -12.92 17.24 -11.26
C GLU A 32 -11.99 16.03 -11.13
N LEU A 33 -11.74 15.32 -12.24
CA LEU A 33 -10.79 14.21 -12.23
C LEU A 33 -9.43 14.74 -11.72
N PRO A 34 -8.80 14.05 -10.76
CA PRO A 34 -7.53 14.49 -10.20
C PRO A 34 -6.52 14.63 -11.35
N GLN A 35 -5.96 15.83 -11.50
CA GLN A 35 -4.93 16.08 -12.50
C GLN A 35 -3.64 15.41 -12.03
N VAL A 36 -3.29 14.30 -12.67
CA VAL A 36 -2.02 13.62 -12.42
C VAL A 36 -0.92 14.39 -13.18
N ASN A 37 -0.21 15.26 -12.48
CA ASN A 37 0.98 15.90 -13.02
C ASN A 37 2.08 14.84 -13.18
N PRO A 38 2.68 14.70 -14.38
CA PRO A 38 3.78 13.76 -14.60
C PRO A 38 5.02 14.05 -13.74
N GLU A 39 5.22 15.31 -13.35
CA GLU A 39 6.33 15.76 -12.51
C GLU A 39 6.20 15.29 -11.05
N ASP A 40 4.97 15.02 -10.59
CA ASP A 40 4.68 14.57 -9.23
C ASP A 40 4.72 13.03 -9.11
N TYR A 41 5.24 12.33 -10.14
CA TYR A 41 5.38 10.87 -10.12
C TYR A 41 6.54 10.41 -9.21
N GLU A 42 6.22 9.65 -8.17
CA GLU A 42 7.21 8.99 -7.32
C GLU A 42 7.39 7.51 -7.70
N GLU A 43 8.59 7.15 -8.16
CA GLU A 43 8.94 5.75 -8.39
C GLU A 43 9.12 5.02 -7.04
N LYS A 44 8.09 4.27 -6.64
CA LYS A 44 8.15 3.41 -5.45
C LYS A 44 8.71 2.03 -5.79
N GLU A 45 9.45 1.46 -4.84
CA GLU A 45 9.98 0.10 -4.99
C GLU A 45 8.85 -0.93 -5.19
N LYS A 46 9.13 -1.97 -5.98
CA LYS A 46 8.21 -3.08 -6.21
C LYS A 46 7.87 -3.77 -4.90
N VAL A 47 6.58 -3.92 -4.63
CA VAL A 47 6.05 -4.54 -3.41
C VAL A 47 6.57 -5.95 -3.15
N THR A 48 6.95 -6.69 -4.20
CA THR A 48 7.54 -8.03 -4.10
C THR A 48 8.99 -7.98 -3.63
N THR A 49 9.74 -6.94 -4.00
CA THR A 49 11.13 -6.73 -3.57
C THR A 49 11.14 -6.28 -2.12
N GLU A 50 10.28 -5.33 -1.75
CA GLU A 50 10.13 -4.88 -0.37
C GLU A 50 9.69 -6.03 0.56
N ALA A 51 8.73 -6.85 0.13
CA ALA A 51 8.33 -8.03 0.90
C ALA A 51 9.44 -9.08 1.03
N LEU A 52 10.36 -9.15 0.06
CA LEU A 52 11.53 -10.03 0.10
C LEU A 52 12.59 -9.49 1.06
N ASP A 53 12.85 -8.19 1.02
CA ASP A 53 13.78 -7.54 1.94
C ASP A 53 13.31 -7.72 3.39
N GLN A 54 12.04 -7.43 3.68
CA GLN A 54 11.42 -7.66 4.99
C GLN A 54 11.46 -9.11 5.47
N PHE A 55 11.49 -10.07 4.53
CA PHE A 55 11.66 -11.49 4.85
C PHE A 55 13.12 -11.79 5.23
N LEU A 56 14.08 -11.26 4.47
CA LEU A 56 15.50 -11.48 4.68
C LEU A 56 16.03 -10.78 5.94
N SER A 57 15.50 -9.59 6.26
CA SER A 57 15.83 -8.83 7.46
C SER A 57 15.26 -9.45 8.75
N GLY A 58 14.20 -10.27 8.64
CA GLY A 58 13.50 -10.86 9.77
C GLY A 58 12.48 -9.92 10.44
N ASP A 59 12.18 -8.77 9.82
CA ASP A 59 11.24 -7.77 10.33
C ASP A 59 9.80 -8.32 10.41
N VAL A 60 9.49 -9.32 9.58
CA VAL A 60 8.18 -9.95 9.53
C VAL A 60 8.26 -11.37 10.08
N GLN A 61 7.40 -11.67 11.05
CA GLN A 61 7.25 -13.02 11.60
C GLN A 61 6.30 -13.84 10.73
N TRP A 62 6.86 -14.82 10.03
CA TRP A 62 6.11 -15.76 9.22
C TRP A 62 5.75 -16.97 10.08
N ARG A 63 4.46 -17.17 10.33
CA ARG A 63 3.96 -18.38 10.98
C ARG A 63 3.36 -19.27 9.91
N ASP A 64 3.80 -20.53 9.88
CA ASP A 64 3.05 -21.57 9.21
C ASP A 64 1.83 -21.89 10.06
N LEU A 65 0.65 -21.88 9.44
CA LEU A 65 -0.62 -22.22 10.10
C LEU A 65 -0.76 -23.76 10.24
N GLU A 66 0.33 -24.47 10.50
CA GLU A 66 0.25 -25.88 10.90
C GLU A 66 0.02 -25.95 12.41
N GLY A 67 -1.23 -25.71 12.86
CA GLY A 67 -1.58 -26.03 14.25
C GLY A 67 -2.75 -25.31 14.93
N ASP A 68 -3.58 -24.54 14.23
CA ASP A 68 -4.75 -23.86 14.87
C ASP A 68 -6.11 -24.43 14.44
N ASP A 69 -6.11 -25.66 13.92
CA ASP A 69 -7.31 -26.50 13.78
C ASP A 69 -7.23 -27.63 14.84
N SER A 70 -7.48 -27.30 16.12
CA SER A 70 -7.71 -28.27 17.19
C SER A 70 -8.73 -27.77 18.21
#